data_AF-A0A935E8C7-F1
#
_entry.id   AF-A0A935E8C7-F1
#
_cell.length_a   1.000
_cell.length_b   1.000
_cell.length_c   1.000
_cell.angle_alpha   90.00
_cell.angle_beta   90.00
_cell.angle_gamma   90.00
#
_symmetry.space_group_name_H-M   'P 1'
#
loop_
_entity.id
_entity.type
_entity.pdbx_description
1 polymer ?
#
loop_
_entity_poly.entity_id
_entity_poly.type
_entity_poly.pdbx_seq_one_letter_code
_entity_poly.pdbx_strand_id
1 'polypeptide(L)'
;MNEQPERVEQFQAEINSMKVKASGAENESRLLILGIVLAVAGLALAIVGGVQVGGAADALDQQSFLATGSFLGIALIIAGAALFVRYSLARYLRFWLVRLVYESRANTDRIVEAIDRAAHGPE
;
A
#
# COMPACT_ATOMS: atom_id res chain seq x y z
N MET A 1 -31.55 24.99 -17.28
CA MET A 1 -31.99 23.68 -16.74
C MET A 1 -31.65 22.66 -17.83
N ASN A 2 -30.60 21.83 -17.84
CA ASN A 2 -29.74 21.25 -16.81
C ASN A 2 -28.39 20.87 -17.48
N GLU A 3 -27.45 21.81 -17.66
CA GLU A 3 -26.14 21.50 -18.29
C GLU A 3 -25.19 20.73 -17.37
N GLN A 4 -25.46 20.72 -16.06
CA GLN A 4 -24.62 20.05 -15.07
C GLN A 4 -24.64 18.52 -15.15
N PRO A 5 -25.79 17.83 -15.25
CA PRO A 5 -25.82 16.37 -15.37
C PRO A 5 -25.11 15.87 -16.62
N GLU A 6 -25.23 16.58 -17.75
CA GLU A 6 -24.62 16.20 -19.03
C GLU A 6 -23.09 16.30 -18.98
N ARG A 7 -22.55 17.35 -18.35
CA ARG A 7 -21.10 17.47 -18.11
C ARG A 7 -20.59 16.43 -17.10
N VAL A 8 -21.38 16.08 -16.09
CA VAL A 8 -21.02 15.04 -15.12
C VAL A 8 -20.99 13.66 -15.79
N GLU A 9 -21.97 13.34 -16.64
CA GLU A 9 -21.96 12.11 -17.45
C GLU A 9 -20.81 12.07 -18.44
N GLN A 10 -20.53 13.17 -19.13
CA GLN A 10 -19.42 13.26 -20.08
C GLN A 10 -18.06 13.08 -19.37
N PHE A 11 -17.90 13.70 -18.20
CA PHE A 11 -16.71 13.55 -17.37
C PHE A 11 -16.57 12.12 -16.81
N GLN A 12 -17.68 11.50 -16.40
CA GLN A 12 -17.70 10.10 -15.96
C GLN A 12 -17.34 9.14 -17.10
N ALA A 13 -17.80 9.44 -18.33
CA ALA A 13 -17.47 8.69 -19.53
C ALA A 13 -15.99 8.87 -19.94
N GLU A 14 -15.43 10.08 -19.79
CA GLU A 14 -14.00 10.37 -20.02
C GLU A 14 -13.09 9.66 -19.00
N ILE A 15 -13.48 9.62 -17.73
CA ILE A 15 -12.75 8.87 -16.70
C ILE A 15 -12.80 7.36 -16.97
N ASN A 16 -13.97 6.83 -17.38
CA ASN A 16 -14.12 5.43 -17.76
C ASN A 16 -13.38 5.08 -19.05
N SER A 17 -13.31 6.01 -20.02
CA SER A 17 -12.60 5.82 -21.29
C SER A 17 -11.08 5.89 -21.11
N MET A 18 -10.61 6.65 -20.11
CA MET A 18 -9.18 6.74 -19.80
C MET A 18 -8.57 5.39 -19.40
N LYS A 19 -9.35 4.38 -18.99
CA LYS A 19 -8.93 2.97 -18.75
C LYS A 19 -7.53 2.81 -18.13
N VAL A 20 -7.06 3.79 -17.35
CA VAL A 20 -5.87 3.63 -16.55
C VAL A 20 -6.32 2.64 -15.52
N LYS A 21 -5.78 1.42 -15.58
CA LYS A 21 -6.07 0.34 -14.65
C LYS A 21 -5.93 0.86 -13.21
N ALA A 22 -7.04 1.36 -12.66
CA ALA A 22 -7.16 1.69 -11.25
C ALA A 22 -7.05 0.41 -10.40
N SER A 23 -7.04 -0.76 -11.05
CA SER A 23 -6.78 -2.07 -10.45
C SER A 23 -5.49 -2.07 -9.61
N GLY A 24 -4.49 -1.24 -9.95
CA GLY A 24 -3.28 -1.14 -9.15
C GLY A 24 -3.52 -0.59 -7.74
N ALA A 25 -4.29 0.51 -7.60
CA ALA A 25 -4.57 1.12 -6.30
C ALA A 25 -5.47 0.26 -5.41
N GLU A 26 -6.49 -0.34 -6.03
CA GLU A 26 -7.46 -1.14 -5.30
C GLU A 26 -6.87 -2.49 -4.86
N ASN A 27 -6.08 -3.16 -5.71
CA ASN A 27 -5.34 -4.36 -5.30
C ASN A 27 -4.29 -4.03 -4.24
N GLU A 28 -3.58 -2.91 -4.36
CA GLU A 28 -2.56 -2.49 -3.39
C GLU A 28 -3.17 -2.25 -1.99
N SER A 29 -4.34 -1.62 -1.90
CA SER A 29 -5.07 -1.47 -0.63
C SER A 29 -5.57 -2.80 -0.08
N ARG A 30 -6.11 -3.69 -0.94
CA ARG A 30 -6.57 -5.03 -0.52
C ARG A 30 -5.41 -5.89 0.00
N LEU A 31 -4.25 -5.84 -0.67
CA LEU A 31 -3.04 -6.56 -0.27
C LEU A 31 -2.42 -6.00 1.02
N LEU A 32 -2.51 -4.68 1.25
CA LEU A 32 -2.11 -4.07 2.51
C LEU A 32 -3.02 -4.50 3.67
N ILE A 33 -4.35 -4.49 3.47
CA ILE A 33 -5.31 -5.01 4.45
C ILE A 33 -5.03 -6.49 4.73
N LEU A 34 -4.80 -7.28 3.69
CA LEU A 34 -4.43 -8.70 3.85
C LEU A 34 -3.14 -8.86 4.67
N GLY A 35 -2.12 -8.03 4.45
CA GLY A 35 -0.88 -8.03 5.24
C GLY A 35 -1.11 -7.68 6.71
N ILE A 36 -1.96 -6.68 7.00
CA ILE A 36 -2.34 -6.32 8.38
C ILE A 36 -3.10 -7.49 9.04
N VAL A 37 -4.07 -8.08 8.34
CA VAL A 37 -4.86 -9.22 8.83
C VAL A 37 -3.94 -10.41 9.13
N LEU A 38 -3.00 -10.72 8.23
CA LEU A 38 -2.00 -11.78 8.43
C LEU A 38 -1.09 -11.50 9.64
N ALA A 39 -0.63 -10.25 9.83
CA ALA A 39 0.21 -9.88 10.97
C ALA A 39 -0.54 -10.00 12.31
N VAL A 40 -1.79 -9.53 12.37
CA VAL A 40 -2.65 -9.66 13.55
C VAL A 40 -2.97 -11.12 13.86
N ALA A 41 -3.29 -11.92 12.83
CA ALA A 41 -3.52 -13.36 12.98
C ALA A 41 -2.26 -14.09 13.47
N GLY A 42 -1.09 -13.77 12.94
CA GLY A 42 0.19 -14.34 13.38
C GLY A 42 0.52 -14.00 14.84
N LEU A 43 0.28 -12.74 15.26
CA LEU A 43 0.45 -12.32 16.64
C LEU A 43 -0.50 -13.07 17.59
N ALA A 44 -1.76 -13.24 17.21
CA ALA A 44 -2.74 -13.99 18.01
C ALA A 44 -2.33 -15.46 18.19
N LEU A 45 -1.88 -16.12 17.11
CA LEU A 45 -1.38 -17.49 17.17
C LEU A 45 -0.14 -17.64 18.07
N ALA A 46 0.79 -16.67 18.02
CA ALA A 46 1.97 -16.67 18.88
C ALA A 46 1.63 -16.53 20.37
N ILE A 47 0.65 -15.68 20.71
CA ILE A 47 0.15 -15.53 22.09
C ILE A 47 -0.50 -16.84 22.57
N VAL A 48 -1.37 -17.44 21.76
CA VAL A 48 -2.05 -18.71 22.10
C VAL A 48 -1.04 -19.84 22.29
N GLY A 49 -0.05 -19.96 21.40
CA GLY A 49 1.01 -20.95 21.52
C GLY A 49 1.88 -20.75 22.76
N GLY A 50 2.22 -19.50 23.08
CA GLY A 50 2.98 -19.16 24.30
C GLY A 50 2.23 -19.53 25.58
N VAL A 51 0.91 -19.31 25.62
CA VAL A 51 0.06 -19.71 26.77
C VAL A 51 -0.02 -21.23 26.90
N GLN A 52 -0.09 -21.98 25.79
CA GLN A 52 -0.10 -23.45 25.82
C GLN A 52 1.22 -24.05 26.29
N VAL A 53 2.37 -23.47 25.91
CA VAL A 53 3.70 -23.92 26.37
C VAL A 53 3.86 -23.74 27.89
N GLY A 54 3.24 -22.71 28.48
CA GLY A 54 3.28 -22.46 29.93
C GLY A 54 2.52 -23.48 30.78
N GLY A 55 1.66 -24.31 30.18
CA GLY A 55 0.84 -25.31 30.88
C GLY A 55 1.27 -26.77 30.69
N ALA A 56 2.29 -27.05 29.88
CA ALA A 56 2.71 -28.43 29.57
C ALA A 56 3.51 -29.07 30.72
N ALA A 57 3.08 -30.25 31.17
CA ALA A 57 3.61 -30.94 32.36
C ALA A 57 4.80 -31.89 32.08
N ASP A 58 5.10 -32.19 30.82
CA ASP A 58 6.11 -33.17 30.39
C ASP A 58 7.07 -32.63 29.31
N ALA A 59 8.35 -33.02 29.37
CA ALA A 59 9.41 -32.49 28.51
C ALA A 59 9.29 -32.89 27.02
N LEU A 60 8.65 -34.03 26.72
CA LEU A 60 8.35 -34.46 25.34
C LEU A 60 7.24 -33.61 24.69
N ASP A 61 6.22 -33.26 25.45
CA ASP A 61 5.15 -32.36 24.99
C ASP A 61 5.71 -30.95 24.80
N GLN A 62 6.60 -30.51 25.68
CA GLN A 62 7.25 -29.20 25.59
C GLN A 62 8.09 -29.06 24.31
N GLN A 63 8.83 -30.10 23.90
CA GLN A 63 9.61 -30.11 22.65
C GLN A 63 8.71 -30.14 21.41
N SER A 64 7.61 -30.90 21.44
CA SER A 64 6.65 -30.98 20.34
C SER A 64 5.89 -29.65 20.16
N PHE A 65 5.50 -29.01 21.28
CA PHE A 65 4.91 -27.68 21.26
C PHE A 65 5.89 -26.58 20.80
N LEU A 66 7.17 -26.66 21.20
CA LEU A 66 8.20 -25.74 20.72
C LEU A 66 8.48 -25.89 19.22
N ALA A 67 8.57 -27.13 18.73
CA ALA A 67 8.88 -27.41 17.33
C ALA A 67 7.76 -27.00 16.39
N THR A 68 6.50 -27.32 16.71
CA THR A 68 5.37 -27.09 15.82
C THR A 68 4.69 -25.75 16.05
N GLY A 69 4.59 -25.28 17.29
CA GLY A 69 3.88 -24.03 17.62
C GLY A 69 4.76 -22.79 17.46
N SER A 70 5.96 -22.80 18.04
CA SER A 70 6.79 -21.59 18.13
C SER A 70 7.45 -21.22 16.80
N PHE A 71 7.99 -22.17 16.04
CA PHE A 71 8.64 -21.87 14.76
C PHE A 71 7.66 -21.44 13.66
N LEU A 72 6.49 -22.08 13.56
CA LEU A 72 5.44 -21.66 12.63
C LEU A 72 4.90 -20.28 12.98
N GLY A 73 4.71 -19.99 14.27
CA GLY A 73 4.29 -18.68 14.76
C GLY A 73 5.31 -17.58 14.41
N ILE A 74 6.60 -17.83 14.65
CA ILE A 74 7.68 -16.89 14.28
C ILE A 74 7.75 -16.70 12.76
N ALA A 75 7.64 -17.78 11.98
CA ALA A 75 7.64 -17.69 10.52
C ALA A 75 6.45 -16.86 9.99
N LEU A 76 5.25 -17.03 10.56
CA LEU A 76 4.06 -16.25 10.25
C LEU A 76 4.25 -14.76 10.61
N ILE A 77 4.85 -14.45 11.76
CA ILE A 77 5.16 -13.07 12.16
C ILE A 77 6.14 -12.43 11.16
N ILE A 78 7.23 -13.11 10.82
CA ILE A 78 8.23 -12.59 9.87
C ILE A 78 7.60 -12.38 8.49
N ALA A 79 6.81 -13.34 8.00
CA ALA A 79 6.10 -13.23 6.73
C ALA A 79 5.10 -12.06 6.74
N GLY A 80 4.32 -11.90 7.81
CA GLY A 80 3.38 -10.79 7.99
C GLY A 80 4.10 -9.44 8.03
N ALA A 81 5.20 -9.33 8.77
CA ALA A 81 6.01 -8.12 8.84
C ALA A 81 6.63 -7.76 7.48
N ALA A 82 7.17 -8.74 6.74
CA ALA A 82 7.74 -8.53 5.42
C ALA A 82 6.69 -8.01 4.42
N LEU A 83 5.49 -8.60 4.40
CA LEU A 83 4.38 -8.14 3.57
C LEU A 83 3.95 -6.72 3.98
N PHE A 84 3.79 -6.45 5.28
CA PHE A 84 3.42 -5.13 5.78
C PHE A 84 4.42 -4.05 5.35
N VAL A 85 5.73 -4.28 5.53
CA VAL A 85 6.78 -3.32 5.12
C VAL A 85 6.76 -3.12 3.61
N ARG A 86 6.68 -4.21 2.84
CA ARG A 86 6.69 -4.16 1.36
C ARG A 86 5.56 -3.33 0.78
N TYR A 87 4.35 -3.45 1.34
CA TYR A 87 3.16 -2.73 0.84
C TYR A 87 2.99 -1.35 1.45
N SER A 88 3.38 -1.13 2.71
CA SER A 88 3.39 0.22 3.30
C SER A 88 4.36 1.13 2.55
N LEU A 89 5.55 0.62 2.21
CA LEU A 89 6.54 1.38 1.45
C LEU A 89 6.09 1.66 0.01
N ALA A 90 5.47 0.69 -0.67
CA ALA A 90 4.94 0.88 -2.02
C ALA A 90 3.89 2.01 -2.06
N ARG A 91 2.95 1.99 -1.10
CA ARG A 91 1.94 3.03 -0.95
C ARG A 91 2.58 4.39 -0.68
N TYR A 92 3.54 4.47 0.23
CA TYR A 92 4.24 5.73 0.52
C TYR A 92 4.98 6.28 -0.70
N LEU A 93 5.79 5.45 -1.36
CA LEU A 93 6.54 5.83 -2.56
C LEU A 93 5.63 6.29 -3.68
N ARG A 94 4.46 5.66 -3.85
CA ARG A 94 3.48 6.09 -4.86
C ARG A 94 3.00 7.52 -4.62
N PHE A 95 2.55 7.83 -3.40
CA PHE A 95 2.14 9.20 -3.06
C PHE A 95 3.29 10.18 -3.26
N TRP A 96 4.47 9.79 -2.83
CA TRP A 96 5.67 10.60 -2.97
C TRP A 96 6.04 10.86 -4.44
N LEU A 97 5.98 9.84 -5.30
CA LEU A 97 6.26 9.95 -6.74
C LEU A 97 5.23 10.82 -7.46
N VAL A 98 3.93 10.67 -7.16
CA VAL A 98 2.88 11.52 -7.73
C VAL A 98 3.14 12.99 -7.39
N ARG A 99 3.48 13.26 -6.13
CA ARG A 99 3.84 14.60 -5.68
C ARG A 99 5.09 15.13 -6.39
N LEU A 100 6.15 14.32 -6.48
CA LEU A 100 7.40 14.72 -7.14
C LEU A 100 7.18 15.05 -8.63
N VAL A 101 6.40 14.24 -9.33
CA VAL A 101 6.06 14.48 -10.75
C VAL A 101 5.26 15.77 -10.90
N TYR A 102 4.31 16.05 -9.99
CA TYR A 102 3.54 17.28 -10.01
C TYR A 102 4.42 18.52 -9.78
N GLU A 103 5.27 18.48 -8.76
CA GLU A 103 6.23 19.56 -8.45
C GLU A 103 7.21 19.79 -9.62
N SER A 104 7.68 18.72 -10.27
CA SER A 104 8.55 18.80 -11.44
C SER A 104 7.88 19.46 -12.64
N ARG A 105 6.60 19.15 -12.94
CA ARG A 105 5.85 19.78 -14.04
C ARG A 105 5.72 21.29 -13.84
N ALA A 106 5.36 21.72 -12.63
CA ALA A 106 5.22 23.15 -12.32
C ALA A 106 6.55 23.92 -12.49
N ASN A 107 7.69 23.29 -12.19
CA ASN A 107 8.99 23.90 -12.42
C ASN A 107 9.35 23.99 -13.91
N THR A 108 9.06 22.93 -14.68
CA THR A 108 9.26 22.92 -16.13
C THR A 108 8.41 23.99 -16.82
N ASP A 109 7.15 24.13 -16.45
CA ASP A 109 6.24 25.13 -17.04
C ASP A 109 6.77 26.57 -16.83
N ARG A 110 7.28 26.87 -15.62
CA ARG A 110 7.91 28.18 -15.33
C ARG A 110 9.17 28.43 -16.15
N ILE A 111 9.99 27.40 -16.37
CA ILE A 111 11.20 27.51 -17.19
C ILE A 111 10.81 27.74 -18.65
N VAL A 112 9.83 27.00 -19.17
CA VAL A 112 9.33 27.17 -20.54
C VAL A 112 8.75 28.57 -20.73
N GLU A 113 7.94 29.06 -19.80
CA GLU A 113 7.39 30.43 -19.85
C GLU A 113 8.50 31.50 -19.82
N ALA A 114 9.52 31.31 -18.99
CA ALA A 114 10.65 32.24 -18.93
C ALA A 114 11.46 32.27 -20.24
N ILE A 115 11.66 31.09 -20.87
CA ILE A 115 12.32 30.97 -22.17
C ILE A 115 11.47 31.64 -23.27
N ASP A 116 10.16 31.38 -23.28
CA ASP A 116 9.24 31.93 -24.27
C ASP A 116 9.19 33.47 -24.20
N ARG A 117 9.13 34.02 -22.98
CA ARG A 117 9.22 35.46 -22.72
C ARG A 117 10.56 36.06 -23.18
N ALA A 118 11.66 35.35 -22.95
CA ALA A 118 12.97 35.80 -23.39
C ALA A 118 13.13 35.75 -24.93
N ALA A 119 12.48 34.78 -25.58
CA ALA A 119 12.51 34.61 -27.03
C ALA A 119 11.65 35.65 -27.77
N HIS A 120 10.49 36.02 -27.21
CA HIS A 120 9.57 36.97 -27.83
C HIS A 120 9.81 38.43 -27.42
N GLY A 121 10.60 38.68 -26.37
CA GLY A 121 10.93 40.02 -25.90
C GLY A 121 9.76 40.71 -25.17
N PRO A 122 10.02 41.71 -24.31
CA PRO A 122 8.95 42.47 -23.68
C PRO A 122 8.29 43.37 -24.74
N GLU A 123 7.01 43.10 -25.05
CA GLU A 123 6.11 44.06 -25.69
C GLU A 123 5.98 45.34 -24.84
#